data_AF-A0A0H5QWN3-F1
#
_entry.id   AF-A0A0H5QWN3-F1
#
_cell.length_a   1.000
_cell.length_b   1.000
_cell.length_c   1.000
_cell.angle_alpha   90.00
_cell.angle_beta   90.00
_cell.angle_gamma   90.00
#
_symmetry.space_group_name_H-M   'P 1'
#
loop_
_entity.id
_entity.type
_entity.pdbx_description
1 polymer ?
#
loop_
_entity_poly.entity_id
_entity_poly.type
_entity_poly.pdbx_seq_one_letter_code
_entity_poly.pdbx_strand_id
1 'polypeptide(L)'
;MIAVLVTGIHFGIERKQYSRFAESKISGKMASWSLAIIVVLTFPLFANSVKSPYEVLTEANELSTQLLQVVNELIKDGPNYDVEANFPKDALAHAILFGDLLPQVHSWIENVKYPEYQQWVWNQFFAFAGTKDLHKSVESVKPLICRLIERAQFPDSMDYNAYPWRMLQQAVDLFYGRKLSVVEKLITEESNLTNQDNVYHSQILVLCEKLGVLTQQAINIIQEYPPENEDFQKKFFRFLLDVELDGDTYNDVTYILCIRTSKFRKNLKYMVYDNSKESARCALKHFVGVCS
;
A
#
# COMPACT_ATOMS: atom_id res chain seq x y z
N MET A 1 -22.38 -40.59 70.58
CA MET A 1 -20.99 -41.11 70.73
C MET A 1 -20.05 -39.92 70.67
N ILE A 2 -19.41 -39.61 71.81
CA ILE A 2 -18.00 -39.17 72.00
C ILE A 2 -17.45 -38.22 70.90
N ALA A 3 -17.21 -36.91 71.06
CA ALA A 3 -16.53 -36.10 72.10
C ALA A 3 -15.00 -36.32 72.20
N VAL A 4 -14.26 -35.24 71.85
CA VAL A 4 -12.95 -34.79 72.39
C VAL A 4 -11.63 -35.32 71.75
N LEU A 5 -10.81 -34.37 71.24
CA LEU A 5 -9.44 -33.95 71.68
C LEU A 5 -8.84 -33.09 70.53
N VAL A 6 -8.57 -31.77 70.60
CA VAL A 6 -7.83 -30.87 71.52
C VAL A 6 -6.32 -31.10 71.57
N THR A 7 -5.57 -30.10 71.07
CA THR A 7 -4.33 -29.44 71.57
C THR A 7 -3.53 -28.93 70.36
N GLY A 8 -2.91 -27.75 70.27
CA GLY A 8 -2.53 -26.69 71.22
C GLY A 8 -1.24 -26.01 70.72
N ILE A 9 -0.89 -24.83 71.29
CA ILE A 9 0.28 -23.93 71.02
C ILE A 9 -0.05 -22.84 69.97
N HIS A 10 -0.31 -21.54 70.23
CA HIS A 10 -0.07 -20.53 71.29
C HIS A 10 1.31 -19.82 71.36
N PHE A 11 1.20 -18.47 71.47
CA PHE A 11 2.18 -17.37 71.71
C PHE A 11 2.81 -16.66 70.50
N GLY A 12 2.85 -15.32 70.38
CA GLY A 12 2.47 -14.22 71.29
C GLY A 12 2.35 -12.86 70.53
N ILE A 13 1.50 -11.92 70.97
CA ILE A 13 1.81 -10.72 71.82
C ILE A 13 2.48 -9.59 70.99
N GLU A 14 2.12 -8.30 70.98
CA GLU A 14 1.07 -7.45 71.57
C GLU A 14 1.17 -6.03 70.94
N ARG A 15 0.01 -5.36 70.78
CA ARG A 15 -0.33 -3.96 71.13
C ARG A 15 0.49 -2.71 70.72
N LYS A 16 -0.35 -1.72 70.33
CA LYS A 16 -0.42 -0.25 70.62
C LYS A 16 -0.01 0.68 69.45
N GLN A 17 -0.55 1.89 69.26
CA GLN A 17 -1.82 2.61 69.50
C GLN A 17 -1.54 4.08 69.06
N TYR A 18 -2.54 4.78 68.51
CA TYR A 18 -2.59 6.24 68.19
C TYR A 18 -1.74 6.70 66.98
N SER A 19 -2.17 7.62 66.11
CA SER A 19 -3.13 8.73 66.23
C SER A 19 -3.76 9.11 64.88
N ARG A 20 -5.05 9.45 64.89
CA ARG A 20 -5.72 10.24 63.85
C ARG A 20 -5.07 11.61 63.73
N PHE A 21 -4.88 12.11 62.51
CA PHE A 21 -5.22 13.47 62.03
C PHE A 21 -4.54 13.72 60.68
N ALA A 22 -5.31 13.64 59.59
CA ALA A 22 -5.22 14.52 58.42
C ALA A 22 -6.24 14.01 57.40
N GLU A 23 -7.47 14.50 57.53
CA GLU A 23 -8.36 14.61 56.38
C GLU A 23 -7.68 15.50 55.34
N SER A 24 -7.34 14.92 54.20
CA SER A 24 -7.21 15.69 52.97
C SER A 24 -7.82 14.86 51.85
N LYS A 25 -8.87 15.39 51.25
CA LYS A 25 -9.62 14.87 50.12
C LYS A 25 -8.68 14.30 49.04
N ILE A 26 -8.77 12.99 48.78
CA ILE A 26 -8.50 12.46 47.44
C ILE A 26 -9.82 11.94 46.89
N SER A 27 -10.50 12.90 46.29
CA SER A 27 -11.55 12.71 45.32
C SER A 27 -11.02 11.88 44.15
N GLY A 28 -11.75 10.83 43.80
CA GLY A 28 -11.85 10.37 42.42
C GLY A 28 -10.95 9.20 42.01
N LYS A 29 -11.59 8.31 41.24
CA LYS A 29 -11.01 7.29 40.34
C LYS A 29 -10.65 5.95 40.98
N MET A 30 -11.68 5.19 41.35
CA MET A 30 -11.69 3.79 40.90
C MET A 30 -11.92 3.83 39.38
N ALA A 31 -10.84 3.89 38.60
CA ALA A 31 -10.91 3.69 37.17
C ALA A 31 -11.32 2.22 36.93
N SER A 32 -12.58 2.08 36.52
CA SER A 32 -13.27 0.83 36.25
C SER A 32 -12.45 -0.06 35.30
N TRP A 33 -12.07 -1.25 35.78
CA TRP A 33 -11.54 -2.33 34.94
C TRP A 33 -12.51 -2.68 33.80
N SER A 34 -13.80 -2.42 33.99
CA SER A 34 -14.83 -2.59 32.96
C SER A 34 -14.65 -1.61 31.80
N LEU A 35 -14.10 -0.41 32.03
CA LEU A 35 -13.78 0.54 30.96
C LEU A 35 -12.53 0.12 30.20
N ALA A 36 -11.54 -0.50 30.88
CA ALA A 36 -10.37 -1.08 30.21
C ALA A 36 -10.76 -2.29 29.34
N ILE A 37 -11.68 -3.13 29.82
CA ILE A 37 -12.21 -4.26 29.03
C ILE A 37 -13.06 -3.76 27.86
N ILE A 38 -13.86 -2.70 28.04
CA ILE A 38 -14.57 -2.08 26.93
C ILE A 38 -13.57 -1.49 25.94
N VAL A 39 -12.54 -0.75 26.36
CA VAL A 39 -11.47 -0.28 25.47
C VAL A 39 -10.79 -1.43 24.72
N VAL A 40 -10.51 -2.56 25.38
CA VAL A 40 -9.91 -3.74 24.72
C VAL A 40 -10.88 -4.43 23.74
N LEU A 41 -12.20 -4.36 23.97
CA LEU A 41 -13.22 -4.99 23.13
C LEU A 41 -13.84 -4.05 22.08
N THR A 42 -13.77 -2.74 22.26
CA THR A 42 -14.26 -1.69 21.35
C THR A 42 -13.15 -0.97 20.59
N PHE A 43 -11.88 -1.36 20.79
CA PHE A 43 -10.81 -1.14 19.82
C PHE A 43 -10.60 -2.40 18.95
N PRO A 44 -11.45 -2.68 17.95
CA PRO A 44 -11.02 -3.43 16.78
C PRO A 44 -10.36 -2.49 15.75
N LEU A 45 -9.69 -1.41 16.19
CA LEU A 45 -9.15 -0.37 15.31
C LEU A 45 -7.63 -0.26 15.56
N PHE A 46 -6.85 -0.49 14.48
CA PHE A 46 -5.38 -0.51 14.37
C PHE A 46 -4.65 -1.86 14.57
N ALA A 47 -5.32 -2.98 14.28
CA ALA A 47 -4.63 -4.22 13.92
C ALA A 47 -5.09 -4.72 12.53
N ASN A 48 -5.20 -3.82 11.54
CA ASN A 48 -4.71 -4.24 10.22
C ASN A 48 -3.23 -4.53 10.46
N SER A 49 -2.76 -5.76 10.28
CA SER A 49 -1.33 -6.02 10.41
C SER A 49 -0.63 -5.07 9.46
N VAL A 50 0.01 -4.05 10.02
CA VAL A 50 0.68 -3.03 9.24
C VAL A 50 1.70 -3.78 8.38
N LYS A 51 1.68 -3.59 7.07
CA LYS A 51 2.53 -4.36 6.16
C LYS A 51 4.00 -4.05 6.41
N SER A 52 4.84 -5.04 6.20
CA SER A 52 6.28 -4.81 6.08
C SER A 52 6.62 -4.15 4.74
N PRO A 53 7.72 -3.38 4.66
CA PRO A 53 8.23 -2.86 3.40
C PRO A 53 8.42 -3.97 2.36
N TYR A 54 8.82 -5.16 2.81
CA TYR A 54 8.96 -6.35 1.97
C TYR A 54 7.62 -6.83 1.37
N GLU A 55 6.53 -6.81 2.14
CA GLU A 55 5.20 -7.16 1.61
C GLU A 55 4.72 -6.13 0.58
N VAL A 56 4.92 -4.83 0.84
CA VAL A 56 4.59 -3.76 -0.13
C VAL A 56 5.41 -3.90 -1.41
N LEU A 57 6.71 -4.17 -1.30
CA LEU A 57 7.62 -4.44 -2.42
C LEU A 57 7.14 -5.65 -3.25
N THR A 58 6.72 -6.71 -2.58
CA THR A 58 6.26 -7.95 -3.23
C THR A 58 4.96 -7.73 -3.99
N GLU A 59 3.98 -7.03 -3.41
CA GLU A 59 2.74 -6.67 -4.10
C GLU A 59 2.99 -5.75 -5.30
N ALA A 60 3.87 -4.75 -5.15
CA ALA A 60 4.22 -3.83 -6.22
C ALA A 60 4.93 -4.55 -7.39
N ASN A 61 5.73 -5.58 -7.12
CA ASN A 61 6.43 -6.38 -8.13
C ASN A 61 5.49 -7.21 -9.02
N GLU A 62 4.20 -7.34 -8.67
CA GLU A 62 3.20 -7.95 -9.55
C GLU A 62 2.82 -7.05 -10.74
N LEU A 63 3.14 -5.75 -10.65
CA LEU A 63 2.84 -4.73 -11.62
C LEU A 63 4.04 -4.43 -12.52
N SER A 64 3.78 -3.99 -13.76
CA SER A 64 4.86 -3.53 -14.64
C SER A 64 5.39 -2.17 -14.17
N THR A 65 6.64 -1.83 -14.52
CA THR A 65 7.22 -0.52 -14.20
C THR A 65 6.37 0.64 -14.75
N GLN A 66 5.84 0.49 -15.97
CA GLN A 66 4.94 1.49 -16.57
C GLN A 66 3.67 1.67 -15.75
N LEU A 67 3.08 0.58 -15.25
CA LEU A 67 1.88 0.67 -14.42
C LEU A 67 2.19 1.27 -13.05
N LEU A 68 3.35 0.95 -12.45
CA LEU A 68 3.79 1.56 -11.20
C LEU A 68 3.99 3.08 -11.33
N GLN A 69 4.54 3.55 -12.45
CA GLN A 69 4.64 4.99 -12.75
C GLN A 69 3.27 5.65 -12.70
N VAL A 70 2.29 5.07 -13.40
CA VAL A 70 0.93 5.59 -13.46
C VAL A 70 0.25 5.57 -12.09
N VAL A 71 0.48 4.53 -11.28
CA VAL A 71 -0.01 4.45 -9.90
C VAL A 71 0.62 5.52 -9.01
N ASN A 72 1.94 5.72 -9.11
CA ASN A 72 2.63 6.76 -8.33
C ASN A 72 2.19 8.18 -8.73
N GLU A 73 1.97 8.43 -10.02
CA GLU A 73 1.38 9.69 -10.49
C GLU A 73 -0.03 9.92 -9.93
N LEU A 74 -0.85 8.86 -9.90
CA LEU A 74 -2.20 8.91 -9.34
C LEU A 74 -2.20 9.19 -7.83
N ILE A 75 -1.29 8.58 -7.07
CA ILE A 75 -1.10 8.83 -5.64
C ILE A 75 -0.65 10.27 -5.39
N LYS A 76 0.31 10.76 -6.19
CA LYS A 76 0.93 12.07 -5.97
C LYS A 76 0.02 13.24 -6.32
N ASP A 77 -0.61 13.18 -7.49
CA ASP A 77 -1.33 14.32 -8.06
C ASP A 77 -2.86 14.17 -7.93
N GLY A 78 -3.33 12.98 -7.55
CA GLY A 78 -4.74 12.64 -7.50
C GLY A 78 -5.35 12.37 -8.88
N PRO A 79 -6.59 11.86 -8.88
CA PRO A 79 -7.36 11.59 -10.10
C PRO A 79 -7.96 12.86 -10.70
N ASN A 80 -7.93 12.98 -12.02
CA ASN A 80 -8.85 13.86 -12.75
C ASN A 80 -9.98 13.03 -13.37
N TYR A 81 -11.20 13.16 -12.83
CA TYR A 81 -12.37 12.42 -13.28
C TYR A 81 -13.10 13.06 -14.49
N ASP A 82 -12.47 14.01 -15.16
CA ASP A 82 -13.02 14.64 -16.36
C ASP A 82 -12.67 13.85 -17.64
N VAL A 83 -13.55 13.92 -18.64
CA VAL A 83 -13.33 13.27 -19.95
C VAL A 83 -12.24 13.96 -20.77
N GLU A 84 -11.88 15.19 -20.40
CA GLU A 84 -10.76 15.96 -20.94
C GLU A 84 -9.41 15.57 -20.31
N ALA A 85 -9.41 14.56 -19.44
CA ALA A 85 -8.20 13.99 -18.91
C ALA A 85 -7.34 13.38 -20.01
N ASN A 86 -6.09 13.83 -20.06
CA ASN A 86 -5.13 13.44 -21.11
C ASN A 86 -3.97 12.60 -20.56
N PHE A 87 -3.98 12.29 -19.25
CA PHE A 87 -2.90 11.53 -18.61
C PHE A 87 -3.32 10.09 -18.33
N PRO A 88 -2.41 9.10 -18.50
CA PRO A 88 -2.74 7.70 -18.26
C PRO A 88 -3.30 7.41 -16.86
N LYS A 89 -2.84 8.15 -15.83
CA LYS A 89 -3.34 8.03 -14.44
C LYS A 89 -4.84 8.25 -14.33
N ASP A 90 -5.41 9.10 -15.17
CA ASP A 90 -6.82 9.47 -15.13
C ASP A 90 -7.68 8.36 -15.75
N ALA A 91 -7.23 7.74 -16.85
CA ALA A 91 -7.90 6.56 -17.39
C ALA A 91 -7.84 5.36 -16.43
N LEU A 92 -6.74 5.19 -15.69
CA LEU A 92 -6.67 4.20 -14.62
C LEU A 92 -7.65 4.53 -13.48
N ALA A 93 -7.74 5.80 -13.08
CA ALA A 93 -8.69 6.24 -12.07
C ALA A 93 -10.15 6.02 -12.50
N HIS A 94 -10.49 6.30 -13.76
CA HIS A 94 -11.79 5.98 -14.35
C HIS A 94 -12.06 4.48 -14.30
N ALA A 95 -11.07 3.65 -14.63
CA ALA A 95 -11.22 2.20 -14.62
C ALA A 95 -11.52 1.66 -13.22
N ILE A 96 -10.79 2.14 -12.21
CA ILE A 96 -11.05 1.84 -10.79
C ILE A 96 -12.45 2.30 -10.39
N LEU A 97 -12.83 3.51 -10.79
CA LEU A 97 -14.14 4.09 -10.50
C LEU A 97 -15.29 3.28 -11.12
N PHE A 98 -15.09 2.68 -12.30
CA PHE A 98 -16.08 1.79 -12.92
C PHE A 98 -16.20 0.44 -12.20
N GLY A 99 -15.13 -0.02 -11.55
CA GLY A 99 -15.10 -1.31 -10.86
C GLY A 99 -15.59 -2.45 -11.75
N ASP A 100 -16.58 -3.21 -11.28
CA ASP A 100 -17.15 -4.35 -12.02
C ASP A 100 -17.82 -3.98 -13.36
N LEU A 101 -18.12 -2.70 -13.59
CA LEU A 101 -18.71 -2.23 -14.85
C LEU A 101 -17.67 -2.00 -15.93
N LEU A 102 -16.37 -1.98 -15.59
CA LEU A 102 -15.29 -1.67 -16.51
C LEU A 102 -15.36 -2.47 -17.83
N PRO A 103 -15.58 -3.81 -17.83
CA PRO A 103 -15.68 -4.56 -19.08
C PRO A 103 -16.84 -4.11 -19.97
N GLN A 104 -17.99 -3.79 -19.37
CA GLN A 104 -19.17 -3.36 -20.11
C GLN A 104 -19.00 -1.94 -20.66
N VAL A 105 -18.46 -1.02 -19.86
CA VAL A 105 -18.13 0.35 -20.28
C VAL A 105 -17.12 0.34 -21.43
N HIS A 106 -16.06 -0.47 -21.29
CA HIS A 106 -15.08 -0.65 -22.36
C HIS A 106 -15.70 -1.21 -23.64
N SER A 107 -16.59 -2.21 -23.52
CA SER A 107 -17.31 -2.75 -24.68
C SER A 107 -18.14 -1.67 -25.38
N TRP A 108 -18.81 -0.79 -24.65
CA TRP A 108 -19.55 0.32 -25.27
C TRP A 108 -18.62 1.27 -26.03
N ILE A 109 -17.51 1.68 -25.41
CA ILE A 109 -16.50 2.56 -26.01
C ILE A 109 -15.92 1.94 -27.30
N GLU A 110 -15.58 0.66 -27.27
CA GLU A 110 -14.99 -0.01 -28.44
C GLU A 110 -15.98 -0.19 -29.61
N ASN A 111 -17.28 -0.31 -29.32
CA ASN A 111 -18.29 -0.51 -30.36
C ASN A 111 -18.87 0.81 -30.88
N VAL A 112 -18.92 1.86 -30.06
CA VAL A 112 -19.61 3.11 -30.44
C VAL A 112 -18.90 3.89 -31.55
N LYS A 113 -17.63 3.58 -31.81
CA LYS A 113 -16.86 4.14 -32.93
C LYS A 113 -17.38 3.71 -34.32
N TYR A 114 -18.19 2.64 -34.38
CA TYR A 114 -18.78 2.12 -35.60
C TYR A 114 -20.23 2.62 -35.76
N PRO A 115 -20.56 3.36 -36.84
CA PRO A 115 -21.88 4.00 -37.01
C PRO A 115 -23.09 3.07 -36.84
N GLU A 116 -23.00 1.85 -37.35
CA GLU A 116 -24.05 0.83 -37.28
C GLU A 116 -24.33 0.32 -35.86
N TYR A 117 -23.38 0.46 -34.94
CA TYR A 117 -23.51 0.02 -33.55
C TYR A 117 -23.84 1.17 -32.58
N GLN A 118 -23.79 2.43 -33.02
CA GLN A 118 -24.02 3.60 -32.14
C GLN A 118 -25.38 3.55 -31.43
N GLN A 119 -26.45 3.33 -32.19
CA GLN A 119 -27.80 3.24 -31.61
C GLN A 119 -27.92 2.05 -30.65
N TRP A 120 -27.29 0.93 -30.97
CA TRP A 120 -27.28 -0.25 -30.10
C TRP A 120 -26.56 0.04 -28.79
N VAL A 121 -25.39 0.69 -28.82
CA VAL A 121 -24.64 1.07 -27.61
C VAL A 121 -25.50 1.94 -26.69
N TRP A 122 -26.13 2.99 -27.23
CA TRP A 122 -27.00 3.87 -26.43
C TRP A 122 -28.21 3.13 -25.87
N ASN A 123 -28.85 2.26 -26.64
CA ASN A 123 -29.95 1.44 -26.15
C ASN A 123 -29.51 0.53 -24.99
N GLN A 124 -28.32 -0.09 -25.08
CA GLN A 124 -27.76 -0.90 -24.00
C GLN A 124 -27.44 -0.07 -22.76
N PHE A 125 -26.81 1.08 -22.93
CA PHE A 125 -26.47 1.99 -21.84
C PHE A 125 -27.73 2.50 -21.11
N PHE A 126 -28.75 2.96 -21.85
CA PHE A 126 -29.99 3.44 -21.25
C PHE A 126 -30.81 2.32 -20.59
N ALA A 127 -30.83 1.11 -21.17
CA ALA A 127 -31.45 -0.05 -20.54
C ALA A 127 -30.77 -0.39 -19.20
N PHE A 128 -29.44 -0.38 -19.18
CA PHE A 128 -28.66 -0.54 -17.96
C PHE A 128 -28.98 0.56 -16.94
N ALA A 129 -28.91 1.83 -17.36
CA ALA A 129 -29.14 2.99 -16.51
C ALA A 129 -30.57 3.09 -15.96
N GLY A 130 -31.57 2.53 -16.65
CA GLY A 130 -32.97 2.49 -16.24
C GLY A 130 -33.34 1.36 -15.27
N THR A 131 -32.39 0.50 -14.91
CA THR A 131 -32.63 -0.61 -13.98
C THR A 131 -32.90 -0.08 -12.57
N LYS A 132 -34.04 -0.44 -11.97
CA LYS A 132 -34.49 0.09 -10.66
C LYS A 132 -33.58 -0.28 -9.48
N ASP A 133 -32.75 -1.31 -9.64
CA ASP A 133 -31.82 -1.81 -8.63
C ASP A 133 -30.39 -1.26 -8.81
N LEU A 134 -30.22 -0.17 -9.56
CA LEU A 134 -28.90 0.41 -9.76
C LEU A 134 -28.32 0.88 -8.42
N HIS A 135 -27.18 0.31 -8.04
CA HIS A 135 -26.46 0.72 -6.85
C HIS A 135 -26.09 2.21 -6.95
N LYS A 136 -26.20 2.98 -5.85
CA LYS A 136 -25.94 4.44 -5.84
C LYS A 136 -24.56 4.83 -6.40
N SER A 137 -23.56 3.95 -6.28
CA SER A 137 -22.22 4.16 -6.87
C SER A 137 -22.23 4.18 -8.39
N VAL A 138 -23.19 3.50 -9.02
CA VAL A 138 -23.33 3.46 -10.49
C VAL A 138 -23.94 4.77 -11.00
N GLU A 139 -24.90 5.35 -10.27
CA GLU A 139 -25.48 6.67 -10.62
C GLU A 139 -24.42 7.77 -10.68
N SER A 140 -23.44 7.76 -9.77
CA SER A 140 -22.36 8.75 -9.76
C SER A 140 -21.42 8.66 -10.97
N VAL A 141 -21.31 7.49 -11.60
CA VAL A 141 -20.37 7.27 -12.72
C VAL A 141 -21.03 7.39 -14.09
N LYS A 142 -22.38 7.38 -14.16
CA LYS A 142 -23.13 7.53 -15.42
C LYS A 142 -22.71 8.74 -16.25
N PRO A 143 -22.56 9.97 -15.70
CA PRO A 143 -22.20 11.13 -16.52
C PRO A 143 -20.82 10.97 -17.17
N LEU A 144 -19.88 10.36 -16.47
CA LEU A 144 -18.56 10.05 -17.02
C LEU A 144 -18.67 9.02 -18.16
N ILE A 145 -19.45 7.94 -17.98
CA ILE A 145 -19.67 6.93 -19.02
C ILE A 145 -20.31 7.55 -20.26
N CYS A 146 -21.36 8.37 -20.10
CA CYS A 146 -21.99 9.09 -21.22
C CYS A 146 -20.96 9.88 -22.03
N ARG A 147 -20.16 10.71 -21.35
CA ARG A 147 -19.17 11.57 -22.00
C ARG A 147 -18.08 10.76 -22.71
N LEU A 148 -17.65 9.64 -22.14
CA LEU A 148 -16.69 8.75 -22.79
C LEU A 148 -17.27 8.08 -24.05
N ILE A 149 -18.54 7.65 -24.01
CA ILE A 149 -19.24 7.10 -25.17
C ILE A 149 -19.36 8.18 -26.26
N GLU A 150 -19.85 9.38 -25.93
CA GLU A 150 -19.94 10.52 -26.86
C GLU A 150 -18.59 10.85 -27.49
N ARG A 151 -17.52 10.86 -26.70
CA ARG A 151 -16.16 11.12 -27.19
C ARG A 151 -15.66 10.03 -28.13
N ALA A 152 -15.94 8.77 -27.83
CA ALA A 152 -15.49 7.62 -28.63
C ALA A 152 -16.23 7.47 -29.97
N GLN A 153 -17.38 8.14 -30.16
CA GLN A 153 -18.17 8.09 -31.39
C GLN A 153 -17.46 8.68 -32.62
N PHE A 154 -16.50 9.58 -32.40
CA PHE A 154 -15.83 10.33 -33.47
C PHE A 154 -14.32 10.01 -33.51
N PRO A 155 -13.93 8.79 -33.94
CA PRO A 155 -12.53 8.35 -33.92
C PRO A 155 -11.61 9.18 -34.82
N ASP A 156 -12.15 9.77 -35.89
CA ASP A 156 -11.41 10.61 -36.83
C ASP A 156 -11.38 12.09 -36.42
N SER A 157 -11.99 12.45 -35.29
CA SER A 157 -11.87 13.82 -34.76
C SER A 157 -10.43 14.07 -34.30
N MET A 158 -9.96 15.32 -34.42
CA MET A 158 -8.65 15.71 -33.87
C MET A 158 -8.54 15.42 -32.36
N ASP A 159 -9.67 15.29 -31.67
CA ASP A 159 -9.80 15.08 -30.23
C ASP A 159 -9.82 13.61 -29.79
N TYR A 160 -9.85 12.64 -30.71
CA TYR A 160 -9.88 11.21 -30.34
C TYR A 160 -8.60 10.79 -29.60
N ASN A 161 -7.45 11.33 -30.01
CA ASN A 161 -6.15 11.05 -29.38
C ASN A 161 -5.94 11.73 -28.02
N ALA A 162 -6.83 12.63 -27.60
CA ALA A 162 -6.65 13.35 -26.34
C ALA A 162 -6.91 12.46 -25.12
N TYR A 163 -7.89 11.54 -25.18
CA TYR A 163 -8.11 10.62 -24.07
C TYR A 163 -7.17 9.39 -24.13
N PRO A 164 -6.59 8.93 -23.01
CA PRO A 164 -5.63 7.82 -22.99
C PRO A 164 -6.30 6.44 -23.09
N TRP A 165 -7.01 6.18 -24.20
CA TRP A 165 -7.76 4.93 -24.47
C TRP A 165 -6.92 3.67 -24.26
N ARG A 166 -5.64 3.70 -24.63
CA ARG A 166 -4.72 2.57 -24.45
C ARG A 166 -4.57 2.17 -22.98
N MET A 167 -4.58 3.13 -22.06
CA MET A 167 -4.48 2.84 -20.62
C MET A 167 -5.79 2.26 -20.09
N LEU A 168 -6.94 2.69 -20.63
CA LEU A 168 -8.24 2.08 -20.31
C LEU A 168 -8.28 0.60 -20.77
N GLN A 169 -7.79 0.28 -21.96
CA GLN A 169 -7.64 -1.11 -22.43
C GLN A 169 -6.71 -1.92 -21.51
N GLN A 170 -5.56 -1.37 -21.12
CA GLN A 170 -4.67 -2.05 -20.17
C GLN A 170 -5.36 -2.32 -18.83
N ALA A 171 -6.19 -1.39 -18.35
CA ALA A 171 -6.96 -1.60 -17.12
C ALA A 171 -7.97 -2.76 -17.22
N VAL A 172 -8.56 -2.98 -18.40
CA VAL A 172 -9.41 -4.16 -18.66
C VAL A 172 -8.60 -5.45 -18.59
N ASP A 173 -7.39 -5.47 -19.14
CA ASP A 173 -6.50 -6.63 -19.05
C ASP A 173 -6.11 -6.91 -17.59
N LEU A 174 -5.86 -5.85 -16.80
CA LEU A 174 -5.61 -5.96 -15.36
C LEU A 174 -6.83 -6.48 -14.60
N PHE A 175 -8.04 -6.05 -14.97
CA PHE A 175 -9.29 -6.52 -14.38
C PHE A 175 -9.44 -8.03 -14.56
N TYR A 176 -9.34 -8.52 -15.81
CA TYR A 176 -9.42 -9.96 -16.09
C TYR A 176 -8.27 -10.75 -15.48
N GLY A 177 -7.09 -10.15 -15.36
CA GLY A 177 -5.94 -10.70 -14.66
C GLY A 177 -6.01 -10.64 -13.13
N ARG A 178 -7.09 -10.10 -12.54
CA ARG A 178 -7.25 -9.86 -11.09
C ARG A 178 -6.16 -8.98 -10.47
N LYS A 179 -5.50 -8.15 -11.28
CA LYS A 179 -4.46 -7.20 -10.86
C LYS A 179 -5.01 -5.82 -10.57
N LEU A 180 -6.19 -5.46 -11.07
CA LEU A 180 -6.80 -4.16 -10.79
C LEU A 180 -7.07 -3.97 -9.30
N SER A 181 -7.50 -5.02 -8.60
CA SER A 181 -7.68 -4.98 -7.13
C SER A 181 -6.37 -4.80 -6.36
N VAL A 182 -5.24 -5.26 -6.91
CA VAL A 182 -3.92 -5.00 -6.31
C VAL A 182 -3.59 -3.52 -6.45
N VAL A 183 -3.81 -2.94 -7.63
CA VAL A 183 -3.64 -1.49 -7.86
C VAL A 183 -4.50 -0.66 -6.90
N GLU A 184 -5.79 -0.97 -6.78
CA GLU A 184 -6.72 -0.30 -5.86
C GLU A 184 -6.24 -0.35 -4.42
N LYS A 185 -5.75 -1.52 -3.98
CA LYS A 185 -5.21 -1.73 -2.65
C LYS A 185 -3.96 -0.86 -2.42
N LEU A 186 -3.03 -0.82 -3.36
CA LEU A 186 -1.81 -0.02 -3.25
C LEU A 186 -2.11 1.48 -3.16
N ILE A 187 -3.09 1.97 -3.92
CA ILE A 187 -3.53 3.38 -3.86
C ILE A 187 -4.21 3.69 -2.53
N THR A 188 -5.12 2.83 -2.08
CA THR A 188 -5.88 3.04 -0.83
C THR A 188 -4.98 3.00 0.41
N GLU A 189 -3.95 2.15 0.38
CA GLU A 189 -3.02 1.96 1.49
C GLU A 189 -1.77 2.86 1.41
N GLU A 190 -1.65 3.77 0.44
CA GLU A 190 -0.42 4.53 0.18
C GLU A 190 0.06 5.36 1.38
N SER A 191 -0.90 5.91 2.14
CA SER A 191 -0.67 6.77 3.31
C SER A 191 -0.36 5.97 4.58
N ASN A 192 -0.45 4.64 4.53
CA ASN A 192 -0.10 3.79 5.65
C ASN A 192 1.42 3.79 5.84
N LEU A 193 1.84 3.89 7.10
CA LEU A 193 3.21 3.58 7.51
C LEU A 193 3.40 2.07 7.48
N THR A 194 4.60 1.60 7.17
CA THR A 194 5.01 0.20 7.31
C THR A 194 5.29 -0.16 8.77
N ASN A 195 5.23 -1.45 9.11
CA ASN A 195 5.52 -1.95 10.46
C ASN A 195 7.02 -1.92 10.81
N GLN A 196 7.86 -1.63 9.83
CA GLN A 196 9.32 -1.50 9.96
C GLN A 196 9.74 -0.10 9.51
N ASP A 197 10.54 0.58 10.33
CA ASP A 197 11.18 1.88 10.06
C ASP A 197 10.27 3.11 9.81
N ASN A 198 8.95 3.01 10.04
CA ASN A 198 8.01 4.12 9.81
C ASN A 198 8.13 4.74 8.40
N VAL A 199 8.31 3.89 7.40
CA VAL A 199 8.36 4.29 5.99
C VAL A 199 6.94 4.27 5.43
N TYR A 200 6.57 5.25 4.61
CA TYR A 200 5.25 5.23 3.96
C TYR A 200 5.21 4.21 2.81
N HIS A 201 4.07 3.56 2.60
CA HIS A 201 3.88 2.67 1.46
C HIS A 201 4.22 3.37 0.13
N SER A 202 3.80 4.63 -0.03
CA SER A 202 4.14 5.45 -1.21
C SER A 202 5.66 5.59 -1.45
N GLN A 203 6.49 5.62 -0.41
CA GLN A 203 7.95 5.66 -0.57
C GLN A 203 8.50 4.34 -1.12
N ILE A 204 7.93 3.21 -0.69
CA ILE A 204 8.29 1.88 -1.23
C ILE A 204 7.81 1.75 -2.68
N LEU A 205 6.63 2.26 -3.03
CA LEU A 205 6.13 2.24 -4.40
C LEU A 205 7.01 3.07 -5.36
N VAL A 206 7.47 4.24 -4.93
CA VAL A 206 8.46 5.05 -5.68
C VAL A 206 9.79 4.31 -5.82
N LEU A 207 10.23 3.58 -4.78
CA LEU A 207 11.43 2.75 -4.86
C LEU A 207 11.26 1.62 -5.90
N CYS A 208 10.11 0.93 -5.92
CA CYS A 208 9.82 -0.14 -6.89
C CYS A 208 9.85 0.39 -8.33
N GLU A 209 9.25 1.56 -8.56
CA GLU A 209 9.27 2.23 -9.86
C GLU A 209 10.70 2.49 -10.32
N LYS A 210 11.55 3.05 -9.45
CA LYS A 210 12.95 3.37 -9.76
C LYS A 210 13.82 2.13 -9.94
N LEU A 211 13.62 1.09 -9.14
CA LEU A 211 14.33 -0.18 -9.28
C LEU A 211 13.96 -0.89 -10.60
N GLY A 212 12.70 -0.78 -11.01
CA GLY A 212 12.19 -1.45 -12.20
C GLY A 212 12.42 -2.96 -12.14
N VAL A 213 13.20 -3.48 -13.09
CA VAL A 213 13.55 -4.90 -13.18
C VAL A 213 14.37 -5.41 -11.98
N LEU A 214 15.01 -4.53 -11.21
CA LEU A 214 15.80 -4.88 -10.02
C LEU A 214 14.93 -5.17 -8.79
N THR A 215 13.64 -4.85 -8.82
CA THR A 215 12.71 -5.10 -7.70
C THR A 215 12.72 -6.57 -7.28
N GLN A 216 12.69 -7.49 -8.25
CA GLN A 216 12.81 -8.93 -7.98
C GLN A 216 14.15 -9.31 -7.34
N GLN A 217 15.25 -8.64 -7.71
CA GLN A 217 16.56 -8.92 -7.12
C GLN A 217 16.61 -8.43 -5.67
N ALA A 218 16.01 -7.29 -5.36
CA ALA A 218 15.85 -6.84 -3.98
C ALA A 218 15.05 -7.84 -3.13
N ILE A 219 13.96 -8.40 -3.67
CA ILE A 219 13.19 -9.50 -3.04
C ILE A 219 14.10 -10.72 -2.81
N ASN A 220 14.88 -11.11 -3.82
CA ASN A 220 15.78 -12.28 -3.73
C ASN A 220 16.83 -12.12 -2.64
N ILE A 221 17.40 -10.92 -2.41
CA ILE A 221 18.37 -10.68 -1.33
C ILE A 221 17.78 -11.03 0.03
N ILE A 222 16.52 -10.67 0.26
CA ILE A 222 15.83 -10.87 1.53
C ILE A 222 15.52 -12.37 1.73
N GLN A 223 15.13 -13.05 0.65
CA GLN A 223 14.72 -14.46 0.68
C GLN A 223 15.88 -15.47 0.55
N GLU A 224 17.06 -15.06 0.07
CA GLU A 224 18.22 -15.93 -0.14
C GLU A 224 18.54 -16.70 1.14
N TYR A 225 18.84 -18.01 1.05
CA TYR A 225 19.02 -18.83 2.23
C TYR A 225 20.37 -18.58 2.93
N PRO A 226 20.42 -18.42 4.27
CA PRO A 226 19.27 -18.38 5.20
C PRO A 226 18.50 -17.05 5.06
N PRO A 227 17.16 -17.00 5.13
CA PRO A 227 16.43 -15.75 4.98
C PRO A 227 16.89 -14.65 5.96
N GLU A 228 16.93 -13.41 5.50
CA GLU A 228 17.38 -12.29 6.32
C GLU A 228 16.35 -11.88 7.36
N ASN A 229 16.84 -11.49 8.54
CA ASN A 229 16.00 -11.10 9.67
C ASN A 229 15.44 -9.68 9.50
N GLU A 230 14.52 -9.29 10.38
CA GLU A 230 13.88 -7.97 10.35
C GLU A 230 14.89 -6.80 10.43
N ASP A 231 15.95 -6.94 11.24
CA ASP A 231 16.98 -5.89 11.38
C ASP A 231 17.74 -5.65 10.08
N PHE A 232 18.08 -6.72 9.36
CA PHE A 232 18.69 -6.60 8.04
C PHE A 232 17.71 -5.96 7.06
N GLN A 233 16.45 -6.40 7.04
CA GLN A 233 15.43 -5.87 6.11
C GLN A 233 15.26 -4.35 6.31
N LYS A 234 15.10 -3.88 7.55
CA LYS A 234 15.06 -2.45 7.90
C LYS A 234 16.24 -1.68 7.31
N LYS A 235 17.45 -2.14 7.61
CA LYS A 235 18.69 -1.53 7.14
C LYS A 235 18.80 -1.53 5.61
N PHE A 236 18.38 -2.61 4.97
CA PHE A 236 18.41 -2.74 3.52
C PHE A 236 17.42 -1.83 2.83
N PHE A 237 16.18 -1.75 3.31
CA PHE A 237 15.20 -0.81 2.76
C PHE A 237 15.62 0.64 3.01
N ARG A 238 16.13 0.95 4.20
CA ARG A 238 16.67 2.27 4.50
C ARG A 238 17.81 2.64 3.55
N PHE A 239 18.75 1.72 3.32
CA PHE A 239 19.82 1.87 2.34
C PHE A 239 19.27 2.19 0.95
N LEU A 240 18.34 1.39 0.43
CA LEU A 240 17.77 1.58 -0.90
C LEU A 240 16.99 2.89 -1.04
N LEU A 241 16.31 3.34 0.02
CA LEU A 241 15.57 4.60 0.04
C LEU A 241 16.51 5.82 0.11
N ASP A 242 17.64 5.70 0.81
CA ASP A 242 18.64 6.77 0.94
C ASP A 242 19.55 6.87 -0.30
N VAL A 243 19.73 5.79 -1.08
CA VAL A 243 20.44 5.83 -2.36
C VAL A 243 19.56 6.50 -3.42
N GLU A 244 19.99 7.67 -3.90
CA GLU A 244 19.39 8.27 -5.10
C GLU A 244 19.71 7.37 -6.29
N LEU A 245 18.72 6.67 -6.84
CA LEU A 245 18.87 5.80 -8.02
C LEU A 245 18.93 6.64 -9.31
N ASP A 246 20.09 7.25 -9.56
CA ASP A 246 20.45 7.99 -10.77
C ASP A 246 21.49 7.21 -11.61
N GLY A 247 21.91 7.72 -12.77
CA GLY A 247 22.69 6.94 -13.74
C GLY A 247 23.90 6.18 -13.16
N ASP A 248 24.73 6.82 -12.35
CA ASP A 248 25.93 6.19 -11.79
C ASP A 248 25.58 5.25 -10.64
N THR A 249 24.72 5.68 -9.72
CA THR A 249 24.34 4.88 -8.55
C THR A 249 23.44 3.70 -8.91
N TYR A 250 22.62 3.81 -9.97
CA TYR A 250 21.79 2.72 -10.47
C TYR A 250 22.64 1.57 -11.02
N ASN A 251 23.74 1.89 -11.71
CA ASN A 251 24.70 0.89 -12.18
C ASN A 251 25.40 0.21 -11.00
N ASP A 252 25.82 0.98 -10.00
CA ASP A 252 26.41 0.45 -8.77
C ASP A 252 25.43 -0.44 -8.00
N VAL A 253 24.17 -0.02 -7.89
CA VAL A 253 23.07 -0.81 -7.29
C VAL A 253 22.83 -2.09 -8.08
N THR A 254 22.80 -2.02 -9.41
CA THR A 254 22.69 -3.21 -10.27
C THR A 254 23.84 -4.18 -10.00
N TYR A 255 25.07 -3.69 -9.91
CA TYR A 255 26.24 -4.51 -9.63
C TYR A 255 26.14 -5.22 -8.28
N ILE A 256 25.75 -4.52 -7.21
CA ILE A 256 25.61 -5.15 -5.89
C ILE A 256 24.42 -6.10 -5.80
N LEU A 257 23.29 -5.78 -6.44
CA LEU A 257 22.07 -6.58 -6.35
C LEU A 257 22.13 -7.84 -7.22
N CYS A 258 22.79 -7.77 -8.39
CA CYS A 258 22.80 -8.87 -9.36
C CYS A 258 24.09 -9.71 -9.36
N ILE A 259 25.25 -9.11 -9.09
CA ILE A 259 26.54 -9.78 -9.28
C ILE A 259 27.19 -10.15 -7.94
N ARG A 260 26.99 -9.33 -6.90
CA ARG A 260 27.73 -9.44 -5.63
C ARG A 260 26.83 -9.64 -4.42
N THR A 261 25.63 -10.18 -4.62
CA THR A 261 24.55 -10.32 -3.64
C THR A 261 25.03 -10.84 -2.29
N SER A 262 25.66 -12.02 -2.23
CA SER A 262 26.06 -12.62 -0.95
C SER A 262 27.14 -11.81 -0.19
N LYS A 263 28.05 -11.15 -0.92
CA LYS A 263 29.09 -10.29 -0.31
C LYS A 263 28.51 -8.97 0.17
N PHE A 264 27.63 -8.35 -0.62
CA PHE A 264 26.86 -7.19 -0.22
C PHE A 264 26.04 -7.47 1.05
N ARG A 265 25.30 -8.59 1.07
CA ARG A 265 24.48 -9.02 2.21
C ARG A 265 25.29 -9.14 3.50
N LYS A 266 26.46 -9.79 3.43
CA LYS A 266 27.41 -9.89 4.56
C LYS A 266 27.92 -8.51 4.98
N ASN A 267 28.35 -7.66 4.05
CA ASN A 267 28.94 -6.37 4.38
C ASN A 267 27.91 -5.39 4.95
N LEU A 268 26.71 -5.33 4.36
CA LEU A 268 25.63 -4.47 4.83
C LEU A 268 25.26 -4.80 6.27
N LYS A 269 25.26 -6.10 6.66
CA LYS A 269 24.98 -6.51 8.04
C LYS A 269 25.88 -5.82 9.06
N TYR A 270 27.18 -5.70 8.79
CA TYR A 270 28.17 -5.14 9.73
C TYR A 270 28.45 -3.65 9.54
N MET A 271 28.07 -3.06 8.40
CA MET A 271 28.42 -1.69 8.08
C MET A 271 27.61 -0.69 8.91
N VAL A 272 28.26 0.25 9.59
CA VAL A 272 27.56 1.35 10.29
C VAL A 272 27.69 2.60 9.43
N TYR A 273 26.58 3.20 9.05
CA TYR A 273 26.54 4.48 8.35
C TYR A 273 25.30 5.26 8.79
N ASP A 274 25.37 6.58 8.76
CA ASP A 274 24.26 7.44 9.14
C ASP A 274 23.14 7.38 8.10
N ASN A 275 21.88 7.56 8.53
CA ASN A 275 20.71 7.59 7.65
C ASN A 275 20.65 8.90 6.84
N SER A 276 21.60 9.09 5.93
CA SER A 276 21.67 10.21 4.99
C SER A 276 22.06 9.74 3.60
N LYS A 277 21.69 10.54 2.59
CA LYS A 277 21.98 10.26 1.18
C LYS A 277 23.48 10.17 0.92
N GLU A 278 24.26 11.08 1.50
CA GLU A 278 25.71 11.12 1.36
C GLU A 278 26.38 9.88 1.98
N SER A 279 25.89 9.44 3.14
CA SER A 279 26.39 8.25 3.83
C SER A 279 26.03 6.97 3.06
N ALA A 280 24.79 6.88 2.55
CA ALA A 280 24.35 5.77 1.71
C ALA A 280 25.15 5.71 0.39
N ARG A 281 25.44 6.85 -0.24
CA ARG A 281 26.30 6.93 -1.43
C ARG A 281 27.74 6.51 -1.14
N CYS A 282 28.31 6.95 -0.02
CA CYS A 282 29.63 6.50 0.41
C CYS A 282 29.65 4.98 0.67
N ALA A 283 28.60 4.45 1.31
CA ALA A 283 28.45 3.03 1.56
C ALA A 283 28.34 2.23 0.25
N LEU A 284 27.55 2.70 -0.71
CA LEU A 284 27.43 2.10 -2.04
C LEU A 284 28.79 2.00 -2.73
N LYS A 285 29.57 3.09 -2.77
CA LYS A 285 30.93 3.09 -3.33
C LYS A 285 31.86 2.12 -2.60
N HIS A 286 31.74 2.03 -1.27
CA HIS A 286 32.51 1.07 -0.49
C HIS A 286 32.12 -0.38 -0.83
N PHE A 287 30.83 -0.68 -0.98
CA PHE A 287 30.39 -2.00 -1.41
C PHE A 287 30.89 -2.35 -2.81
N VAL A 288 30.87 -1.41 -3.75
CA VAL A 288 31.43 -1.63 -5.09
C VAL A 288 32.95 -1.85 -5.02
N GLY A 289 33.69 -0.96 -4.35
CA GLY A 289 35.16 -0.99 -4.29
C GLY A 289 35.78 -2.08 -3.41
N VAL A 290 35.09 -2.52 -2.35
CA VAL A 290 35.49 -3.71 -1.58
C VAL A 290 35.15 -4.99 -2.35
N CYS A 291 34.26 -4.93 -3.34
CA CYS A 291 33.87 -6.05 -4.19
C CYS A 291 34.59 -6.13 -5.55
N SER A 292 35.52 -5.21 -5.85
CA SER A 292 36.55 -5.35 -6.89
C SER A 292 37.75 -6.16 -6.40
#